data_AF-A0A953UPV7-F1
#
_entry.id   AF-A0A953UPV7-F1
#
_cell.length_a   1.000
_cell.length_b   1.000
_cell.length_c   1.000
_cell.angle_alpha   90.00
_cell.angle_beta   90.00
_cell.angle_gamma   90.00
#
_symmetry.space_group_name_H-M   'P 1'
#
loop_
_entity.id
_entity.type
_entity.pdbx_description
1 polymer ?
#
loop_
_entity_poly.entity_id
_entity_poly.type
_entity_poly.pdbx_seq_one_letter_code
_entity_poly.pdbx_strand_id
1 'polypeptide(L)'
;EAGGSVHHTILLWPLPHLIVAISLAAASKRLGKAGKPVMWAVLGVLAISGILLTDEYYTRMRRNGGSESWTDAIFRLNTYVAKVPAKSVVSMDWGILEGLRFLSYGKLPLVGADGRISKPELSAEDREVATQIVSDSGNLYIAHTKEAQIFPVNEKFLKLAAGLGYRRDSVAVIADSFGRPTFEVYRLVRASQ
;
A
#
# COMPACT_ATOMS: atom_id res chain seq x y z
N GLU A 1 12.04 -5.24 1.86
CA GLU A 1 11.92 -5.54 3.31
C GLU A 1 10.46 -5.36 3.71
N ALA A 2 9.70 -6.45 3.75
CA ALA A 2 8.33 -6.41 4.22
C ALA A 2 8.35 -6.44 5.76
N GLY A 3 7.93 -5.35 6.39
CA GLY A 3 7.58 -5.33 7.82
C GLY A 3 8.68 -4.88 8.76
N GLY A 4 8.88 -3.56 8.88
CA GLY A 4 9.64 -2.99 10.01
C GLY A 4 8.87 -3.12 11.33
N SER A 5 9.61 -3.40 12.42
CA SER A 5 9.34 -3.28 13.87
C SER A 5 7.92 -3.56 14.42
N VAL A 6 6.88 -2.86 13.93
CA VAL A 6 5.51 -2.90 14.44
C VAL A 6 4.87 -4.30 14.26
N HIS A 7 5.22 -5.01 13.19
CA HIS A 7 4.70 -6.37 12.94
C HIS A 7 5.22 -7.41 13.92
N HIS A 8 6.34 -7.17 14.62
CA HIS A 8 6.80 -8.06 15.69
C HIS A 8 6.16 -7.69 17.02
N THR A 9 5.89 -6.40 17.26
CA THR A 9 5.14 -5.94 18.43
C THR A 9 3.73 -6.51 18.49
N ILE A 10 3.10 -6.76 17.33
CA ILE A 10 1.75 -7.33 17.26
C ILE A 10 1.66 -8.72 17.90
N LEU A 11 2.76 -9.49 17.91
CA LEU A 11 2.80 -10.80 18.54
C LEU A 11 2.68 -10.72 20.07
N LEU A 12 3.00 -9.55 20.64
CA LEU A 12 2.90 -9.29 22.08
C LEU A 12 1.53 -8.72 22.48
N TRP A 13 0.65 -8.37 21.53
CA TRP A 13 -0.63 -7.71 21.84
C TRP A 13 -1.55 -8.49 22.79
N PRO A 14 -1.55 -9.83 22.84
CA PRO A 14 -2.33 -10.55 23.85
C PRO A 14 -1.89 -10.25 25.30
N LEU A 15 -0.60 -9.96 25.54
CA LEU A 15 -0.05 -9.81 26.89
C LEU A 15 -0.63 -8.60 27.64
N PRO A 16 -0.72 -7.37 27.07
CA PRO A 16 -1.41 -6.26 27.70
C PRO A 16 -2.87 -6.57 28.08
N HIS A 17 -3.61 -7.28 27.22
CA HIS A 17 -5.00 -7.63 27.50
C HIS A 17 -5.11 -8.59 28.70
N LEU A 18 -4.21 -9.56 28.81
CA LEU A 18 -4.14 -10.47 29.95
C LEU A 18 -3.80 -9.73 31.25
N ILE A 19 -2.85 -8.79 31.21
CA ILE A 19 -2.48 -7.97 32.37
C ILE A 19 -3.68 -7.15 32.86
N VAL A 20 -4.42 -6.52 31.95
CA VAL A 20 -5.64 -5.77 32.27
C VAL A 20 -6.69 -6.69 32.87
N ALA A 21 -6.94 -7.86 32.26
CA ALA A 21 -7.93 -8.83 32.74
C ALA A 21 -7.61 -9.34 34.16
N ILE A 22 -6.34 -9.70 34.42
CA ILE A 22 -5.89 -10.15 35.74
C ILE A 22 -6.05 -9.04 36.78
N SER A 23 -5.66 -7.80 36.43
CA SER A 23 -5.76 -6.64 37.32
C SER A 23 -7.21 -6.34 37.70
N LEU A 24 -8.10 -6.34 36.70
CA LEU A 24 -9.52 -6.13 36.92
C LEU A 24 -10.12 -7.28 37.76
N ALA A 25 -9.78 -8.54 37.47
CA ALA A 25 -10.27 -9.69 38.23
C ALA A 25 -9.83 -9.65 39.71
N ALA A 26 -8.57 -9.27 39.96
CA ALA A 26 -8.05 -9.08 41.31
C ALA A 26 -8.77 -7.92 42.03
N ALA A 27 -8.99 -6.79 41.36
CA ALA A 27 -9.73 -5.66 41.91
C ALA A 27 -11.18 -6.00 42.24
N SER A 28 -11.86 -6.76 41.37
CA SER A 28 -13.24 -7.23 41.61
C SER A 28 -13.34 -8.09 42.86
N LYS A 29 -12.33 -8.90 43.19
CA LYS A 29 -12.35 -9.70 44.43
C LYS A 29 -12.20 -8.83 45.69
N ARG A 30 -11.43 -7.74 45.61
CA ARG A 30 -11.22 -6.80 46.73
C ARG A 30 -12.45 -5.95 47.05
N LEU A 31 -13.30 -5.69 46.05
CA LEU A 31 -14.53 -4.90 46.19
C LEU A 31 -15.75 -5.69 46.72
N GLY A 32 -15.58 -6.97 47.06
CA GLY A 32 -16.64 -7.79 47.64
C GLY A 32 -17.89 -7.87 46.75
N LYS A 33 -19.08 -7.64 47.33
CA LYS A 33 -20.38 -7.74 46.62
C LYS A 33 -20.53 -6.73 45.46
N ALA A 34 -19.82 -5.60 45.51
CA ALA A 34 -19.85 -4.58 44.46
C ALA A 34 -18.88 -4.85 43.30
N GLY A 35 -17.94 -5.79 43.45
CA GLY A 35 -16.91 -6.03 42.43
C GLY A 35 -17.44 -6.53 41.09
N LYS A 36 -18.39 -7.48 41.11
CA LYS A 36 -19.00 -8.01 39.89
C LYS A 36 -19.78 -6.96 39.09
N PRO A 37 -20.70 -6.16 39.67
CA PRO A 37 -21.40 -5.14 38.89
C PRO A 37 -20.46 -4.05 38.38
N VAL A 38 -19.45 -3.63 39.15
CA VAL A 38 -18.44 -2.67 38.69
C VAL A 38 -17.64 -3.24 37.51
N MET A 39 -17.23 -4.51 37.56
CA MET A 39 -16.56 -5.18 36.45
C MET A 39 -17.42 -5.17 35.18
N TRP A 40 -18.70 -5.55 35.29
CA TRP A 40 -19.60 -5.55 34.15
C TRP A 40 -19.82 -4.16 33.58
N ALA A 41 -19.89 -3.13 34.43
CA ALA A 41 -19.97 -1.75 33.98
C ALA A 41 -18.71 -1.34 33.20
N VAL A 42 -17.50 -1.65 33.72
CA VAL A 42 -16.23 -1.36 33.03
C VAL A 42 -16.15 -2.09 31.69
N LEU A 43 -16.47 -3.39 31.66
CA LEU A 43 -16.51 -4.17 30.43
C LEU A 43 -17.52 -3.61 29.43
N GLY A 44 -18.70 -3.19 29.90
CA GLY A 44 -19.71 -2.54 29.09
C GLY A 44 -19.20 -1.24 28.46
N VAL A 45 -18.54 -0.38 29.25
CA VAL A 45 -17.92 0.87 28.75
C VAL A 45 -16.84 0.57 27.71
N LEU A 46 -15.97 -0.42 27.93
CA LEU A 46 -14.92 -0.80 26.98
C LEU A 46 -15.51 -1.36 25.68
N ALA A 47 -16.52 -2.22 25.78
CA ALA A 47 -17.21 -2.80 24.63
C ALA A 47 -17.92 -1.73 23.81
N ILE A 48 -18.67 -0.83 24.46
CA ILE A 48 -19.35 0.29 23.80
C ILE A 48 -18.32 1.22 23.15
N SER A 49 -17.22 1.55 23.84
CA SER A 49 -16.13 2.35 23.25
C SER A 49 -15.54 1.70 22.01
N GLY A 50 -15.31 0.39 22.03
CA GLY A 50 -14.81 -0.36 20.87
C GLY A 50 -15.79 -0.37 19.69
N ILE A 51 -17.09 -0.48 19.97
CA ILE A 51 -18.15 -0.40 18.96
C ILE A 51 -18.19 1.02 18.35
N LEU A 52 -18.20 2.07 19.18
CA LEU A 52 -18.22 3.46 18.74
C LEU A 52 -16.99 3.80 17.90
N LEU A 53 -15.80 3.34 18.31
CA LEU A 53 -14.58 3.53 17.55
C LEU A 53 -14.65 2.81 16.19
N THR A 54 -15.20 1.60 16.17
CA THR A 54 -15.40 0.83 14.92
C THR A 54 -16.37 1.54 13.98
N ASP A 55 -17.48 2.06 14.50
CA ASP A 55 -18.45 2.84 13.74
C ASP A 55 -17.85 4.14 13.19
N GLU A 56 -17.00 4.82 13.97
CA GLU A 56 -16.26 5.99 13.51
C GLU A 56 -15.33 5.64 12.35
N TYR A 57 -14.53 4.57 12.47
CA TYR A 57 -13.67 4.10 11.37
C TYR A 57 -14.48 3.72 10.14
N TYR A 58 -15.61 3.03 10.31
CA TYR A 58 -16.51 2.67 9.22
C TYR A 58 -17.05 3.91 8.52
N THR A 59 -17.54 4.89 9.28
CA THR A 59 -18.10 6.14 8.75
C THR A 59 -17.02 6.95 8.03
N ARG A 60 -15.81 7.05 8.59
CA ARG A 60 -14.66 7.72 7.96
C ARG A 60 -14.28 7.03 6.64
N MET A 61 -14.20 5.71 6.63
CA MET A 61 -13.87 4.94 5.42
C MET A 61 -14.97 5.06 4.35
N ARG A 62 -16.25 5.04 4.74
CA ARG A 62 -17.36 5.21 3.81
C ARG A 62 -17.39 6.61 3.19
N ARG A 63 -17.01 7.64 3.95
CA ARG A 63 -17.03 9.04 3.49
C ARG A 63 -15.77 9.42 2.70
N ASN A 64 -14.61 8.91 3.09
CA ASN A 64 -13.31 9.35 2.58
C ASN A 64 -12.59 8.28 1.74
N GLY A 65 -13.13 7.05 1.70
CA GLY A 65 -12.48 5.91 1.07
C GLY A 65 -11.35 5.31 1.91
N GLY A 66 -10.57 4.45 1.25
CA GLY A 66 -9.33 3.92 1.83
C GLY A 66 -8.25 4.99 1.98
N SER A 67 -7.18 4.64 2.68
CA SER A 67 -6.00 5.51 2.86
C SER A 67 -5.35 5.83 1.51
N GLU A 68 -4.53 6.89 1.47
CA GLU A 68 -3.98 7.45 0.21
C GLU A 68 -3.32 6.41 -0.70
N SER A 69 -2.67 5.39 -0.12
CA SER A 69 -1.98 4.31 -0.83
C SER A 69 -2.78 3.02 -0.99
N TRP A 70 -3.93 2.89 -0.34
CA TRP A 70 -4.76 1.68 -0.36
C TRP A 70 -6.20 2.07 -0.68
N THR A 71 -6.45 2.35 -1.95
CA THR A 71 -7.78 2.72 -2.45
C THR A 71 -8.39 1.62 -3.32
N ASP A 72 -9.68 1.75 -3.61
CA ASP A 72 -10.39 0.86 -4.53
C ASP A 72 -10.03 1.09 -6.01
N ALA A 73 -9.15 2.07 -6.31
CA ALA A 73 -8.62 2.28 -7.66
C ALA A 73 -7.90 1.04 -8.21
N ILE A 74 -7.38 0.16 -7.33
CA ILE A 74 -6.65 -1.05 -7.73
C ILE A 74 -7.50 -1.98 -8.60
N PHE A 75 -8.82 -2.03 -8.37
CA PHE A 75 -9.75 -2.83 -9.18
C PHE A 75 -9.89 -2.29 -10.61
N ARG A 76 -9.96 -0.95 -10.75
CA ARG A 76 -10.00 -0.27 -12.05
C ARG A 76 -8.67 -0.42 -12.77
N LEU A 77 -7.56 -0.29 -12.04
CA LEU A 77 -6.21 -0.50 -12.56
C LEU A 77 -6.05 -1.91 -13.11
N ASN A 78 -6.43 -2.94 -12.35
CA ASN A 78 -6.39 -4.33 -12.81
C ASN A 78 -7.19 -4.53 -14.11
N THR A 79 -8.40 -3.99 -14.16
CA THR A 79 -9.27 -4.06 -15.35
C THR A 79 -8.68 -3.33 -16.55
N TYR A 80 -8.02 -2.19 -16.31
CA TYR A 80 -7.37 -1.39 -17.36
C TYR A 80 -6.15 -2.12 -17.92
N VAL A 81 -5.22 -2.53 -17.05
CA VAL A 81 -3.95 -3.18 -17.42
C VAL A 81 -4.20 -4.50 -18.14
N ALA A 82 -5.24 -5.27 -17.76
CA ALA A 82 -5.61 -6.50 -18.45
C ALA A 82 -5.99 -6.31 -19.94
N LYS A 83 -6.33 -5.08 -20.35
CA LYS A 83 -6.70 -4.76 -21.74
C LYS A 83 -5.56 -4.12 -22.53
N VAL A 84 -4.49 -3.69 -21.87
CA VAL A 84 -3.36 -3.02 -22.51
C VAL A 84 -2.28 -4.05 -22.83
N PRO A 85 -1.91 -4.25 -24.11
CA PRO A 85 -0.85 -5.18 -24.46
C PRO A 85 0.49 -4.68 -23.90
N ALA A 86 1.15 -5.51 -23.09
CA ALA A 86 2.46 -5.22 -22.52
C ALA A 86 3.28 -6.50 -22.44
N LYS A 87 4.58 -6.41 -22.72
CA LYS A 87 5.53 -7.52 -22.52
C LYS A 87 5.73 -7.77 -21.02
N SER A 88 5.90 -6.69 -20.28
CA SER A 88 6.00 -6.69 -18.82
C SER A 88 5.24 -5.48 -18.25
N VAL A 89 4.63 -5.67 -17.09
CA VAL A 89 3.97 -4.63 -16.31
C VAL A 89 4.83 -4.34 -15.09
N VAL A 90 5.53 -3.22 -15.10
CA VAL A 90 6.53 -2.85 -14.10
C VAL A 90 5.87 -2.00 -13.01
N SER A 91 5.84 -2.53 -11.79
CA SER A 91 5.37 -1.82 -10.60
C SER A 91 6.49 -0.98 -10.01
N MET A 92 6.32 0.34 -10.02
CA MET A 92 7.34 1.33 -9.62
C MET A 92 7.25 1.79 -8.16
N ASP A 93 6.17 1.44 -7.46
CA ASP A 93 5.95 1.79 -6.06
C ASP A 93 5.40 0.59 -5.26
N TRP A 94 5.49 0.68 -3.93
CA TRP A 94 5.03 -0.35 -3.02
C TRP A 94 3.50 -0.42 -2.96
N GLY A 95 2.94 -1.58 -2.56
CA GLY A 95 1.50 -1.77 -2.41
C GLY A 95 0.72 -2.08 -3.71
N ILE A 96 1.34 -1.95 -4.88
CA ILE A 96 0.67 -2.19 -6.18
C ILE A 96 0.81 -3.65 -6.64
N LEU A 97 2.05 -4.16 -6.65
CA LEU A 97 2.41 -5.44 -7.27
C LEU A 97 1.56 -6.62 -6.75
N GLU A 98 1.50 -6.80 -5.44
CA GLU A 98 0.80 -7.94 -4.82
C GLU A 98 -0.72 -7.85 -5.00
N GLY A 99 -1.27 -6.63 -4.97
CA GLY A 99 -2.69 -6.40 -5.25
C GLY A 99 -3.04 -6.81 -6.68
N LEU A 100 -2.25 -6.39 -7.67
CA LEU A 100 -2.45 -6.80 -9.06
C LEU A 100 -2.21 -8.31 -9.27
N ARG A 101 -1.23 -8.90 -8.59
CA ARG A 101 -0.96 -10.34 -8.69
C ARG A 101 -2.15 -11.15 -8.20
N PHE A 102 -2.73 -10.76 -7.07
CA PHE A 102 -3.92 -11.39 -6.51
C PHE A 102 -5.14 -11.20 -7.44
N LEU A 103 -5.45 -9.97 -7.84
CA LEU A 103 -6.63 -9.65 -8.64
C LEU A 103 -6.59 -10.19 -10.07
N SER A 104 -5.39 -10.37 -10.64
CA SER A 104 -5.22 -10.96 -11.96
C SER A 104 -5.12 -12.48 -11.93
N TYR A 105 -5.18 -13.12 -10.75
CA TYR A 105 -4.91 -14.55 -10.57
C TYR A 105 -3.55 -14.97 -11.19
N GLY A 106 -2.55 -14.09 -11.09
CA GLY A 106 -1.21 -14.30 -11.65
C GLY A 106 -1.11 -14.26 -13.18
N LYS A 107 -2.15 -13.81 -13.89
CA LYS A 107 -2.17 -13.79 -15.38
C LYS A 107 -1.42 -12.60 -16.00
N LEU A 108 -1.24 -11.51 -15.25
CA LEU A 108 -0.51 -10.34 -15.74
C LEU A 108 1.00 -10.59 -15.65
N PRO A 109 1.80 -10.15 -16.64
CA PRO A 109 3.26 -10.28 -16.64
C PRO A 109 3.90 -9.25 -15.70
N LEU A 110 3.61 -9.35 -14.41
CA LEU A 110 3.99 -8.37 -13.39
C LEU A 110 5.45 -8.51 -12.98
N VAL A 111 6.17 -7.39 -12.95
CA VAL A 111 7.55 -7.29 -12.47
C VAL A 111 7.62 -6.21 -11.39
N GLY A 112 8.13 -6.56 -10.21
CA GLY A 112 8.43 -5.59 -9.17
C GLY A 112 9.74 -4.87 -9.48
N ALA A 113 9.72 -3.54 -9.52
CA ALA A 113 10.95 -2.75 -9.50
C ALA A 113 11.54 -2.62 -8.08
N ASP A 114 10.82 -3.14 -7.07
CA ASP A 114 11.09 -2.91 -5.67
C ASP A 114 12.26 -3.77 -5.17
N GLY A 115 13.36 -3.10 -4.88
CA GLY A 115 14.54 -3.67 -4.25
C GLY A 115 15.83 -3.39 -5.00
N ARG A 116 15.83 -3.40 -6.34
CA ARG A 116 17.03 -3.11 -7.16
C ARG A 116 17.08 -1.66 -7.65
N ILE A 117 15.95 -1.12 -8.07
CA ILE A 117 15.86 0.24 -8.64
C ILE A 117 15.49 1.29 -7.58
N SER A 118 14.88 0.85 -6.48
CA SER A 118 14.44 1.69 -5.36
C SER A 118 15.54 2.03 -4.33
N LYS A 119 16.76 1.49 -4.48
CA LYS A 119 17.88 1.76 -3.55
C LYS A 119 18.29 3.24 -3.59
N PRO A 120 18.77 3.84 -2.49
CA PRO A 120 19.29 5.22 -2.46
C PRO A 120 20.40 5.44 -3.50
N GLU A 121 21.30 4.47 -3.64
CA GLU A 121 22.35 4.44 -4.65
C GLU A 121 22.26 3.15 -5.46
N LEU A 122 22.40 3.25 -6.78
CA LEU A 122 22.38 2.10 -7.68
C LEU A 122 23.83 1.63 -7.87
N SER A 123 24.08 0.34 -7.66
CA SER A 123 25.33 -0.28 -8.10
C SER A 123 25.45 -0.24 -9.63
N ALA A 124 26.63 -0.56 -10.17
CA ALA A 124 26.81 -0.67 -11.62
C ALA A 124 25.85 -1.72 -12.23
N GLU A 125 25.67 -2.85 -11.54
CA GLU A 125 24.74 -3.90 -11.94
C GLU A 125 23.27 -3.43 -11.90
N ASP A 126 22.86 -2.76 -10.81
CA ASP A 126 21.49 -2.23 -10.69
C ASP A 126 21.20 -1.16 -11.77
N ARG A 127 22.21 -0.37 -12.14
CA ARG A 127 22.11 0.63 -13.23
C ARG A 127 21.98 -0.03 -14.60
N GLU A 128 22.70 -1.12 -14.86
CA GLU A 128 22.56 -1.87 -16.11
C GLU A 128 21.15 -2.45 -16.24
N VAL A 129 20.64 -3.09 -15.18
CA VAL A 129 19.26 -3.61 -15.14
C VAL A 129 18.23 -2.49 -15.35
N ALA A 130 18.40 -1.34 -14.68
CA ALA A 130 17.51 -0.19 -14.88
C ALA A 130 17.56 0.32 -16.34
N THR A 131 18.73 0.33 -16.97
CA THR A 131 18.92 0.74 -18.37
C THR A 131 18.21 -0.21 -19.34
N GLN A 132 18.33 -1.53 -19.10
CA GLN A 132 17.61 -2.54 -19.88
C GLN A 132 16.09 -2.38 -19.74
N ILE A 133 15.59 -2.16 -18.52
CA ILE A 133 14.17 -1.93 -18.26
C ILE A 133 13.69 -0.66 -18.97
N VAL A 134 14.43 0.45 -18.92
CA VAL A 134 14.08 1.71 -19.60
C VAL A 134 14.03 1.55 -21.12
N SER A 135 14.94 0.74 -21.69
CA SER A 135 15.10 0.62 -23.14
C SER A 135 14.09 -0.32 -23.80
N ASP A 136 13.37 -1.14 -23.02
CA ASP A 136 12.35 -2.04 -23.55
C ASP A 136 11.01 -1.33 -23.71
N SER A 137 10.69 -0.95 -24.95
CA SER A 137 9.43 -0.27 -25.32
C SER A 137 8.16 -1.13 -25.09
N GLY A 138 8.33 -2.44 -24.89
CA GLY A 138 7.24 -3.35 -24.54
C GLY A 138 6.75 -3.21 -23.10
N ASN A 139 7.51 -2.51 -22.24
CA ASN A 139 7.17 -2.32 -20.84
C ASN A 139 6.03 -1.31 -20.66
N LEU A 140 5.12 -1.65 -19.76
CA LEU A 140 4.09 -0.76 -19.24
C LEU A 140 4.42 -0.48 -17.77
N TYR A 141 4.54 0.78 -17.39
CA TYR A 141 4.90 1.16 -16.03
C TYR A 141 3.65 1.60 -15.27
N ILE A 142 3.60 1.21 -14.00
CA ILE A 142 2.56 1.62 -13.07
C ILE A 142 3.24 2.22 -11.85
N ALA A 143 2.86 3.44 -11.52
CA ALA A 143 3.26 4.11 -10.29
C ALA A 143 2.03 4.68 -9.59
N HIS A 144 2.17 5.01 -8.30
CA HIS A 144 1.26 5.96 -7.70
C HIS A 144 1.49 7.36 -8.29
N THR A 145 0.45 8.18 -8.26
CA THR A 145 0.57 9.63 -8.50
C THR A 145 1.44 10.26 -7.41
N LYS A 146 1.92 11.48 -7.66
CA LYS A 146 2.82 12.18 -6.74
C LYS A 146 2.21 12.35 -5.34
N GLU A 147 0.90 12.57 -5.28
CA GLU A 147 0.13 12.76 -4.06
C GLU A 147 -0.16 11.44 -3.33
N ALA A 148 -0.10 10.29 -4.02
CA ALA A 148 -0.44 8.97 -3.46
C ALA A 148 0.79 8.06 -3.24
N GLN A 149 1.98 8.48 -3.67
CA GLN A 149 3.18 7.64 -3.60
C GLN A 149 3.60 7.34 -2.17
N ILE A 150 3.99 6.10 -1.93
CA ILE A 150 4.49 5.63 -0.64
C ILE A 150 5.99 5.89 -0.57
N PHE A 151 6.69 5.58 -1.67
CA PHE A 151 8.10 5.88 -1.82
C PHE A 151 8.34 6.77 -3.06
N PRO A 152 9.16 7.82 -2.96
CA PRO A 152 9.46 8.72 -4.08
C PRO A 152 10.46 8.11 -5.09
N VAL A 153 10.33 6.80 -5.38
CA VAL A 153 11.23 6.06 -6.29
C VAL A 153 10.98 6.42 -7.74
N ASN A 154 9.72 6.70 -8.09
CA ASN A 154 9.31 6.98 -9.48
C ASN A 154 10.04 8.21 -10.06
N GLU A 155 10.13 9.31 -9.31
CA GLU A 155 10.84 10.52 -9.77
C GLU A 155 12.33 10.25 -10.06
N LYS A 156 13.00 9.45 -9.21
CA LYS A 156 14.39 9.06 -9.41
C LYS A 156 14.55 8.22 -10.68
N PHE A 157 13.66 7.26 -10.89
CA PHE A 157 13.66 6.42 -12.08
C PHE A 157 13.43 7.23 -13.37
N LEU A 158 12.48 8.16 -13.35
CA LEU A 158 12.20 9.04 -14.50
C LEU A 158 13.38 9.97 -14.82
N LYS A 159 14.13 10.45 -13.82
CA LYS A 159 15.37 11.21 -14.05
C LYS A 159 16.45 10.36 -14.72
N LEU A 160 16.59 9.10 -14.31
CA LEU A 160 17.51 8.17 -14.97
C LEU A 160 17.08 7.89 -16.43
N ALA A 161 15.79 7.66 -16.67
CA ALA A 161 15.24 7.49 -18.01
C ALA A 161 15.49 8.72 -18.91
N ALA A 162 15.30 9.94 -18.36
CA ALA A 162 15.59 11.19 -19.06
C ALA A 162 17.07 11.32 -19.42
N GLY A 163 17.99 10.96 -18.51
CA GLY A 163 19.42 10.90 -18.79
C GLY A 163 19.81 9.90 -19.91
N LEU A 164 18.96 8.91 -20.17
CA LEU A 164 19.11 7.94 -21.26
C LEU A 164 18.36 8.35 -22.54
N GLY A 165 17.77 9.56 -22.59
CA GLY A 165 17.05 10.07 -23.75
C GLY A 165 15.61 9.55 -23.88
N TYR A 166 15.01 9.07 -22.79
CA TYR A 166 13.61 8.66 -22.75
C TYR A 166 12.75 9.66 -21.98
N ARG A 167 11.50 9.80 -22.38
CA ARG A 167 10.50 10.59 -21.67
C ARG A 167 9.29 9.73 -21.31
N ARG A 168 8.62 10.12 -20.23
CA ARG A 168 7.34 9.55 -19.84
C ARG A 168 6.26 9.97 -20.82
N ASP A 169 5.56 8.98 -21.37
CA ASP A 169 4.33 9.14 -22.13
C ASP A 169 3.17 8.59 -21.29
N SER A 170 2.35 9.49 -20.74
CA SER A 170 1.25 9.11 -19.85
C SER A 170 0.12 8.50 -20.68
N VAL A 171 -0.20 7.25 -20.39
CA VAL A 171 -1.24 6.49 -21.11
C VAL A 171 -2.59 6.62 -20.39
N ALA A 172 -2.58 6.57 -19.05
CA ALA A 172 -3.77 6.78 -18.25
C ALA A 172 -3.45 7.23 -16.83
N VAL A 173 -4.42 7.88 -16.20
CA VAL A 173 -4.47 8.11 -14.75
C VAL A 173 -5.72 7.41 -14.23
N ILE A 174 -5.55 6.53 -13.25
CA ILE A 174 -6.63 5.76 -12.64
C ILE A 174 -6.97 6.40 -11.30
N ALA A 175 -8.19 6.93 -11.22
CA ALA A 175 -8.75 7.49 -10.00
C ALA A 175 -9.50 6.43 -9.19
N ASP A 176 -9.60 6.66 -7.88
CA ASP A 176 -10.46 5.90 -6.98
C ASP A 176 -11.94 6.29 -7.13
N SER A 177 -12.84 5.64 -6.37
CA SER A 177 -14.27 5.96 -6.43
C SER A 177 -14.64 7.35 -5.89
N PHE A 178 -13.71 8.05 -5.25
CA PHE A 178 -13.86 9.42 -4.76
C PHE A 178 -13.25 10.45 -5.73
N GLY A 179 -12.76 10.00 -6.89
CA GLY A 179 -12.17 10.86 -7.93
C GLY A 179 -10.73 11.28 -7.64
N ARG A 180 -10.09 10.72 -6.60
CA ARG A 180 -8.69 11.01 -6.28
C ARG A 180 -7.78 10.27 -7.28
N PRO A 181 -6.89 10.96 -8.00
CA PRO A 181 -5.97 10.30 -8.91
C PRO A 181 -4.96 9.47 -8.11
N THR A 182 -5.03 8.14 -8.20
CA THR A 182 -4.22 7.22 -7.36
C THR A 182 -3.06 6.62 -8.13
N PHE A 183 -3.31 6.11 -9.34
CA PHE A 183 -2.28 5.46 -10.15
C PHE A 183 -2.06 6.19 -11.46
N GLU A 184 -0.81 6.24 -11.90
CA GLU A 184 -0.44 6.60 -13.26
C GLU A 184 0.07 5.37 -14.00
N VAL A 185 -0.41 5.22 -15.24
CA VAL A 185 0.04 4.20 -16.17
C VAL A 185 0.73 4.92 -17.32
N TYR A 186 1.97 4.54 -17.60
CA TYR A 186 2.77 5.23 -18.61
C TYR A 186 3.69 4.29 -19.37
N ARG A 187 4.19 4.77 -20.51
CA ARG A 187 5.29 4.16 -21.24
C ARG A 187 6.49 5.09 -21.25
N LEU A 188 7.67 4.52 -21.50
CA LEU A 188 8.85 5.30 -21.82
C LEU A 188 9.04 5.29 -23.33
N VAL A 189 9.09 6.47 -23.92
CA VAL A 189 9.32 6.65 -25.35
C VAL A 189 10.60 7.46 -25.53
N ARG A 190 11.35 7.25 -26.62
CA ARG A 190 12.50 8.12 -26.89
C ARG A 190 12.02 9.56 -27.02
N ALA A 191 12.73 10.47 -26.36
CA ALA A 191 12.57 11.90 -26.60
C ALA A 191 13.04 12.14 -28.05
N SER A 192 12.12 12.57 -28.92
CA SER A 192 12.49 13.13 -30.21
C SER A 192 13.46 14.29 -29.96
N GLN A 193 14.60 14.28 -30.65
CA GLN A 193 15.52 15.42 -30.67
C GLN A 193 14.81 16.70 -31.13
#